data_AF-A0A0S7EL64-F1
#
_entry.id   AF-A0A0S7EL64-F1
#
_cell.length_a   1.000
_cell.length_b   1.000
_cell.length_c   1.000
_cell.angle_alpha   90.00
_cell.angle_beta   90.00
_cell.angle_gamma   90.00
#
_symmetry.space_group_name_H-M   'P 1'
#
loop_
_entity.id
_entity.type
_entity.pdbx_description
1 polymer ?
#
loop_
_entity_poly.entity_id
_entity_poly.type
_entity_poly.pdbx_seq_one_letter_code
_entity_poly.pdbx_strand_id
1 'polypeptide(L)'
;MSVPAVVSHLSVLTPECMALIQTHDLLRKFILFLSREEQCLDICVCLEGSHTLCLLGNLIHLGYLNEKVLEEEANHFVKDLTNMLSYCQRYVSQKKSNLTHWHPVLGWFSQTVDYGLNESMPLVTKQLQQLWGVSVIRTLFSDVLSKKLESQESTPPPPQPSTSQNNLPVKNLFKRAFQKSA
;
A
#
# COMPACT_ATOMS: atom_id res chain seq x y z
N MET A 1 -14.33 -12.92 -2.97
CA MET A 1 -12.99 -12.29 -2.91
C MET A 1 -12.34 -12.32 -1.53
N SER A 2 -12.95 -12.92 -0.51
CA SER A 2 -12.39 -13.05 0.86
C SER A 2 -11.72 -14.40 1.14
N VAL A 3 -11.53 -15.23 0.12
CA VAL A 3 -10.77 -16.49 0.19
C VAL A 3 -9.28 -16.15 0.12
N PRO A 4 -8.41 -16.73 0.97
CA PRO A 4 -6.98 -16.42 0.99
C PRO A 4 -6.33 -16.56 -0.39
N ALA A 5 -5.59 -15.55 -0.81
CA ALA A 5 -4.73 -15.57 -2.01
C ALA A 5 -5.41 -16.01 -3.32
N VAL A 6 -6.75 -15.92 -3.43
CA VAL A 6 -7.47 -16.42 -4.61
C VAL A 6 -6.98 -15.77 -5.91
N VAL A 7 -6.65 -14.48 -5.87
CA VAL A 7 -6.14 -13.75 -7.05
C VAL A 7 -4.76 -14.27 -7.46
N SER A 8 -3.91 -14.55 -6.49
CA SER A 8 -2.60 -15.17 -6.74
C SER A 8 -2.78 -16.55 -7.38
N HIS A 9 -3.68 -17.38 -6.85
CA HIS A 9 -3.96 -18.70 -7.40
C HIS A 9 -4.54 -18.63 -8.81
N LEU A 10 -5.53 -17.78 -9.07
CA LEU A 10 -6.12 -17.61 -10.40
C LEU A 10 -5.07 -17.13 -11.42
N SER A 11 -4.17 -16.21 -11.03
CA SER A 11 -3.12 -15.72 -11.93
C SER A 11 -2.14 -16.79 -12.37
N VAL A 12 -1.90 -17.82 -11.55
CA VAL A 12 -0.96 -18.90 -11.83
C VAL A 12 -1.64 -20.10 -12.48
N LEU A 13 -2.81 -20.49 -11.96
CA LEU A 13 -3.47 -21.75 -12.31
C LEU A 13 -4.49 -21.60 -13.44
N THR A 14 -5.15 -20.44 -13.55
CA THR A 14 -6.22 -20.21 -14.54
C THR A 14 -6.17 -18.78 -15.13
N PRO A 15 -5.18 -18.46 -15.98
CA PRO A 15 -5.04 -17.13 -16.57
C PRO A 15 -6.26 -16.66 -17.36
N GLU A 16 -7.03 -17.58 -17.94
CA GLU A 16 -8.29 -17.26 -18.63
C GLU A 16 -9.34 -16.65 -17.69
N CYS A 17 -9.43 -17.14 -16.44
CA CYS A 17 -10.28 -16.55 -15.42
C CYS A 17 -9.83 -15.13 -15.08
N MET A 18 -8.51 -14.89 -15.02
CA MET A 18 -7.98 -13.54 -14.81
C MET A 18 -8.34 -12.59 -15.96
N ALA A 19 -8.26 -13.06 -17.21
CA ALA A 19 -8.69 -12.27 -18.37
C ALA A 19 -10.17 -11.88 -18.27
N LEU A 20 -11.04 -12.77 -17.79
CA LEU A 20 -12.45 -12.45 -17.54
C LEU A 20 -12.63 -11.42 -16.44
N ILE A 21 -11.88 -11.52 -15.34
CA ILE A 21 -11.90 -10.54 -14.24
C ILE A 21 -11.56 -9.13 -14.76
N GLN A 22 -10.56 -9.04 -15.65
CA GLN A 22 -10.15 -7.79 -16.29
C GLN A 22 -11.19 -7.30 -17.29
N THR A 23 -11.69 -8.18 -18.16
CA THR A 23 -12.70 -7.85 -19.19
C THR A 23 -13.99 -7.33 -18.57
N HIS A 24 -14.38 -7.85 -17.42
CA HIS A 24 -15.57 -7.41 -16.69
C HIS A 24 -15.31 -6.25 -15.72
N ASP A 25 -14.10 -5.69 -15.70
CA ASP A 25 -13.70 -4.56 -14.87
C ASP A 25 -14.04 -4.76 -13.38
N LEU A 26 -13.80 -5.98 -12.89
CA LEU A 26 -14.23 -6.34 -11.53
C LEU A 26 -13.48 -5.55 -10.47
N LEU A 27 -12.22 -5.18 -10.70
CA LEU A 27 -11.48 -4.33 -9.76
C LEU A 27 -12.22 -3.02 -9.54
N ARG A 28 -12.55 -2.27 -10.60
CA ARG A 28 -13.28 -1.00 -10.49
C ARG A 28 -14.60 -1.20 -9.75
N LYS A 29 -15.35 -2.26 -10.09
CA LYS A 29 -16.61 -2.57 -9.42
C LYS A 29 -16.44 -2.81 -7.93
N PHE A 30 -15.39 -3.53 -7.51
CA PHE A 30 -15.10 -3.71 -6.09
C PHE A 30 -14.74 -2.41 -5.39
N ILE A 31 -13.91 -1.57 -6.01
CA ILE A 31 -13.54 -0.26 -5.43
C ILE A 31 -14.78 0.61 -5.27
N LEU A 32 -15.60 0.75 -6.31
CA LEU A 32 -16.81 1.58 -6.24
C LEU A 32 -17.88 1.03 -5.30
N PHE A 33 -17.89 -0.29 -5.07
CA PHE A 33 -18.76 -0.92 -4.09
C PHE A 33 -18.28 -0.62 -2.66
N LEU A 34 -16.98 -0.75 -2.40
CA LEU A 34 -16.37 -0.51 -1.09
C LEU A 34 -16.27 0.98 -0.73
N SER A 35 -16.27 1.88 -1.71
CA SER A 35 -16.25 3.33 -1.46
C SER A 35 -17.47 3.85 -0.69
N ARG A 36 -18.55 3.07 -0.70
CA ARG A 36 -19.76 3.28 0.09
C ARG A 36 -19.52 2.80 1.52
N GLU A 37 -19.49 3.75 2.45
CA GLU A 37 -19.08 3.53 3.83
C GLU A 37 -19.88 2.42 4.55
N GLU A 38 -21.21 2.43 4.41
CA GLU A 38 -22.08 1.40 4.98
C GLU A 38 -21.73 0.00 4.45
N GLN A 39 -21.51 -0.14 3.14
CA GLN A 39 -21.19 -1.43 2.52
C GLN A 39 -19.82 -1.93 2.96
N CYS A 40 -18.83 -1.05 3.03
CA CYS A 40 -17.49 -1.38 3.52
C CYS A 40 -17.55 -1.88 4.97
N LEU A 41 -18.28 -1.17 5.83
CA LEU A 41 -18.44 -1.52 7.23
C LEU A 41 -19.17 -2.87 7.39
N ASP A 42 -20.28 -3.06 6.69
CA ASP A 42 -21.06 -4.30 6.73
C ASP A 42 -20.21 -5.51 6.34
N ILE A 43 -19.44 -5.40 5.25
CA ILE A 43 -18.53 -6.47 4.81
C ILE A 43 -17.46 -6.76 5.86
N CYS A 44 -16.85 -5.73 6.43
CA CYS A 44 -15.84 -5.89 7.47
C CYS A 44 -16.42 -6.60 8.70
N VAL A 45 -17.63 -6.23 9.13
CA VAL A 45 -18.34 -6.89 10.24
C VAL A 45 -18.64 -8.35 9.89
N CYS A 46 -19.16 -8.63 8.70
CA CYS A 46 -19.48 -10.00 8.27
C CYS A 46 -18.24 -10.90 8.13
N LEU A 47 -17.11 -10.35 7.66
CA LEU A 47 -15.89 -11.12 7.41
C LEU A 47 -15.02 -11.28 8.67
N GLU A 48 -15.15 -10.37 9.64
CA GLU A 48 -14.23 -10.25 10.76
C GLU A 48 -12.77 -9.99 10.32
N GLY A 49 -11.81 -9.91 11.26
CA GLY A 49 -10.44 -9.47 10.98
C GLY A 49 -9.72 -10.28 9.89
N SER A 50 -9.58 -11.59 10.08
CA SER A 50 -8.73 -12.43 9.20
C SER A 50 -9.25 -12.53 7.76
N HIS A 51 -10.56 -12.63 7.54
CA HIS A 51 -11.11 -12.65 6.17
C HIS A 51 -11.18 -11.26 5.54
N THR A 52 -11.27 -10.19 6.34
CA THR A 52 -11.11 -8.81 5.84
C THR A 52 -9.70 -8.61 5.28
N LEU A 53 -8.67 -9.16 5.94
CA LEU A 53 -7.30 -9.19 5.40
C LEU A 53 -7.18 -9.99 4.11
N CYS A 54 -7.91 -11.11 3.98
CA CYS A 54 -7.94 -11.87 2.73
C CYS A 54 -8.54 -11.05 1.59
N LEU A 55 -9.64 -10.34 1.84
CA LEU A 55 -10.24 -9.42 0.87
C LEU A 55 -9.26 -8.31 0.48
N LEU A 56 -8.62 -7.68 1.48
CA LEU A 56 -7.59 -6.67 1.27
C LEU A 56 -6.44 -7.17 0.38
N GLY A 57 -5.83 -8.31 0.73
CA GLY A 57 -4.74 -8.90 -0.05
C GLY A 57 -5.14 -9.17 -1.50
N ASN A 58 -6.34 -9.69 -1.73
CA ASN A 58 -6.83 -9.94 -3.08
C ASN A 58 -7.08 -8.65 -3.86
N LEU A 59 -7.64 -7.60 -3.24
CA LEU A 59 -7.84 -6.31 -3.89
C LEU A 59 -6.52 -5.63 -4.25
N ILE A 60 -5.54 -5.69 -3.36
CA ILE A 60 -4.19 -5.17 -3.59
C ILE A 60 -3.53 -5.90 -4.77
N HIS A 61 -3.63 -7.22 -4.80
CA HIS A 61 -3.09 -7.98 -5.91
C HIS A 61 -3.81 -7.67 -7.23
N LEU A 62 -5.14 -7.50 -7.22
CA LEU A 62 -5.86 -7.05 -8.41
C LEU A 62 -5.45 -5.64 -8.84
N GLY A 63 -5.24 -4.72 -7.91
CA GLY A 63 -4.74 -3.37 -8.18
C GLY A 63 -3.36 -3.41 -8.84
N TYR A 64 -2.44 -4.22 -8.30
CA TYR A 64 -1.12 -4.45 -8.88
C TYR A 64 -1.18 -4.98 -10.31
N LEU A 65 -2.14 -5.85 -10.63
CA LEU A 65 -2.30 -6.41 -11.97
C LEU A 65 -3.06 -5.48 -12.94
N ASN A 66 -3.70 -4.42 -12.45
CA ASN A 66 -4.56 -3.52 -13.22
C ASN A 66 -4.23 -2.06 -12.91
N GLU A 67 -2.99 -1.67 -13.18
CA GLU A 67 -2.45 -0.33 -12.86
C GLU A 67 -3.32 0.81 -13.37
N LYS A 68 -3.88 0.68 -14.59
CA LYS A 68 -4.76 1.71 -15.17
C LYS A 68 -6.01 1.96 -14.33
N VAL A 69 -6.70 0.91 -13.90
CA VAL A 69 -7.90 1.04 -13.06
C VAL A 69 -7.52 1.55 -11.67
N LEU A 70 -6.38 1.09 -11.14
CA LEU A 70 -5.85 1.55 -9.87
C LEU A 70 -5.52 3.05 -9.89
N GLU A 71 -4.97 3.55 -10.99
CA GLU A 71 -4.69 4.98 -11.20
C GLU A 71 -5.98 5.79 -11.25
N GLU A 72 -6.94 5.36 -12.07
CA GLU A 72 -8.22 6.06 -12.25
C GLU A 72 -9.05 6.13 -10.95
N GLU A 73 -8.96 5.10 -10.10
CA GLU A 73 -9.72 4.99 -8.84
C GLU A 73 -8.86 5.15 -7.58
N ALA A 74 -7.65 5.72 -7.68
CA ALA A 74 -6.67 5.75 -6.60
C ALA A 74 -7.22 6.31 -5.29
N ASN A 75 -8.00 7.39 -5.35
CA ASN A 75 -8.61 8.02 -4.17
C ASN A 75 -9.57 7.10 -3.43
N HIS A 76 -10.47 6.43 -4.17
CA HIS A 76 -11.40 5.47 -3.59
C HIS A 76 -10.62 4.27 -3.02
N PHE A 77 -9.67 3.74 -3.79
CA PHE A 77 -8.85 2.61 -3.37
C PHE A 77 -8.10 2.88 -2.05
N VAL A 78 -7.41 4.01 -1.94
CA VAL A 78 -6.67 4.40 -0.71
C VAL A 78 -7.62 4.58 0.46
N LYS A 79 -8.78 5.22 0.26
CA LYS A 79 -9.81 5.38 1.28
C LYS A 79 -10.30 4.01 1.79
N ASP A 80 -10.63 3.11 0.87
CA ASP A 80 -11.18 1.80 1.19
C ASP A 80 -10.17 0.94 1.95
N LEU A 81 -8.92 0.89 1.49
CA LEU A 81 -7.83 0.23 2.20
C LEU A 81 -7.66 0.78 3.62
N THR A 82 -7.66 2.11 3.76
CA THR A 82 -7.51 2.78 5.06
C THR A 82 -8.65 2.40 6.01
N ASN A 83 -9.89 2.40 5.53
CA ASN A 83 -11.07 2.05 6.30
C ASN A 83 -11.02 0.59 6.79
N MET A 84 -10.72 -0.33 5.89
CA MET A 84 -10.65 -1.77 6.22
C MET A 84 -9.49 -2.09 7.16
N LEU A 85 -8.32 -1.46 6.99
CA LEU A 85 -7.19 -1.61 7.91
C LEU A 85 -7.50 -1.02 9.29
N SER A 86 -8.16 0.14 9.33
CA SER A 86 -8.63 0.76 10.57
C SER A 86 -9.64 -0.12 11.29
N TYR A 87 -10.54 -0.79 10.55
CA TYR A 87 -11.42 -1.81 11.11
C TYR A 87 -10.63 -2.96 11.72
N CYS A 88 -9.66 -3.53 11.00
CA CYS A 88 -8.81 -4.62 11.51
C CYS A 88 -8.09 -4.22 12.82
N GLN A 89 -7.55 -3.01 12.90
CA GLN A 89 -6.91 -2.49 14.11
C GLN A 89 -7.89 -2.43 15.29
N ARG A 90 -9.10 -1.91 15.06
CA ARG A 90 -10.16 -1.85 16.09
C ARG A 90 -10.61 -3.25 16.52
N TYR A 91 -10.75 -4.16 15.56
CA TYR A 91 -11.17 -5.54 15.78
C TYR A 91 -10.26 -6.25 16.78
N VAL A 92 -8.94 -6.15 16.59
CA VAL A 92 -7.92 -6.75 17.46
C VAL A 92 -7.90 -6.08 18.83
N SER A 93 -8.05 -4.75 18.89
CA SER A 93 -7.96 -3.97 20.13
C SER A 93 -9.13 -4.20 21.09
N GLN A 94 -10.31 -4.55 20.57
CA GLN A 94 -11.52 -4.67 21.37
C GLN A 94 -11.70 -6.05 22.02
N LYS A 95 -11.09 -7.10 21.47
CA LYS A 95 -11.26 -8.46 22.00
C LYS A 95 -10.25 -8.77 23.11
N LYS A 96 -10.73 -8.71 24.36
CA LYS A 96 -10.00 -9.16 25.54
C LYS A 96 -10.47 -10.56 25.94
N SER A 97 -9.60 -11.57 25.82
CA SER A 97 -9.79 -12.86 26.47
C SER A 97 -8.44 -13.39 26.98
N ASN A 98 -8.49 -14.28 27.96
CA ASN A 98 -7.29 -14.89 28.56
C ASN A 98 -6.60 -15.89 27.61
N LEU A 99 -7.28 -16.28 26.52
CA LEU A 99 -6.70 -17.10 25.45
C LEU A 99 -6.42 -16.22 24.23
N THR A 100 -5.15 -16.09 23.89
CA THR A 100 -4.67 -15.36 22.70
C THR A 100 -3.95 -16.30 21.76
N HIS A 101 -4.01 -16.03 20.48
CA HIS A 101 -3.22 -16.71 19.46
C HIS A 101 -2.42 -15.72 18.63
N TRP A 102 -1.36 -16.21 17.98
CA TRP A 102 -0.54 -15.42 17.08
C TRP A 102 -1.12 -15.43 15.67
N HIS A 103 -1.19 -14.25 15.06
CA HIS A 103 -1.56 -14.05 13.67
C HIS A 103 -0.47 -13.27 12.93
N PRO A 104 0.00 -13.73 11.75
CA PRO A 104 1.16 -13.13 11.08
C PRO A 104 1.04 -11.63 10.76
N VAL A 105 -0.18 -11.15 10.49
CA VAL A 105 -0.46 -9.72 10.21
C VAL A 105 -0.93 -8.95 11.45
N LEU A 106 -1.87 -9.49 12.22
CA LEU A 106 -2.55 -8.79 13.32
C LEU A 106 -1.84 -8.91 14.68
N GLY A 107 -0.85 -9.79 14.79
CA GLY A 107 -0.17 -10.08 16.05
C GLY A 107 -1.02 -10.93 17.00
N TRP A 108 -0.89 -10.70 18.31
CA TRP A 108 -1.62 -11.44 19.33
C TRP A 108 -3.05 -10.92 19.49
N PHE A 109 -4.05 -11.78 19.32
CA PHE A 109 -5.44 -11.44 19.63
C PHE A 109 -6.28 -12.63 20.07
N SER A 110 -7.44 -12.35 20.67
CA SER A 110 -8.32 -13.36 21.24
C SER A 110 -9.49 -13.70 20.32
N GLN A 111 -9.31 -14.70 19.46
CA GLN A 111 -10.37 -15.35 18.68
C GLN A 111 -10.07 -16.84 18.50
N THR A 112 -11.10 -17.63 18.19
CA THR A 112 -10.94 -18.99 17.66
C THR A 112 -10.10 -18.97 16.39
N VAL A 113 -9.05 -19.78 16.38
CA VAL A 113 -8.16 -19.90 15.22
C VAL A 113 -8.76 -20.88 14.23
N ASP A 114 -9.01 -20.41 13.01
CA ASP A 114 -9.07 -21.31 11.86
C ASP A 114 -7.62 -21.60 11.43
N TYR A 115 -7.16 -22.83 11.70
CA TYR A 115 -5.79 -23.24 11.39
C TYR A 115 -5.50 -23.23 9.89
N GLY A 116 -6.46 -23.64 9.04
CA GLY A 116 -6.26 -23.63 7.59
C GLY A 116 -6.14 -22.21 7.04
N LEU A 117 -6.91 -21.28 7.60
CA LEU A 117 -6.79 -19.86 7.31
C LEU A 117 -5.43 -19.31 7.77
N ASN A 118 -4.99 -19.64 8.98
CA ASN A 118 -3.72 -19.15 9.55
C ASN A 118 -2.52 -19.62 8.71
N GLU A 119 -2.49 -20.89 8.29
CA GLU A 119 -1.46 -21.44 7.40
C GLU A 119 -1.40 -20.73 6.04
N SER A 120 -2.51 -20.14 5.60
CA SER A 120 -2.59 -19.38 4.34
C SER A 120 -2.15 -17.90 4.49
N MET A 121 -1.98 -17.40 5.71
CA MET A 121 -1.61 -15.99 5.96
C MET A 121 -0.27 -15.54 5.38
N PRO A 122 0.77 -16.38 5.22
CA PRO A 122 1.98 -15.99 4.50
C PRO A 122 1.71 -15.53 3.06
N LEU A 123 0.75 -16.17 2.38
CA LEU A 123 0.37 -15.79 1.01
C LEU A 123 -0.35 -14.44 0.99
N VAL A 124 -1.26 -14.22 1.94
CA VAL A 124 -1.96 -12.93 2.11
C VAL A 124 -0.96 -11.84 2.47
N THR A 125 0.00 -12.11 3.36
CA THR A 125 1.06 -11.16 3.73
C THR A 125 1.87 -10.73 2.52
N LYS A 126 2.21 -11.67 1.62
CA LYS A 126 2.89 -11.35 0.36
C LYS A 126 2.07 -10.44 -0.55
N GLN A 127 0.75 -10.61 -0.59
CA GLN A 127 -0.13 -9.69 -1.32
C GLN A 127 -0.16 -8.31 -0.66
N LEU A 128 -0.29 -8.23 0.67
CA LEU A 128 -0.26 -6.96 1.39
C LEU A 128 1.05 -6.18 1.14
N GLN A 129 2.18 -6.87 1.09
CA GLN A 129 3.49 -6.28 0.79
C GLN A 129 3.53 -5.57 -0.58
N GLN A 130 2.67 -5.95 -1.54
CA GLN A 130 2.63 -5.29 -2.85
C GLN A 130 2.21 -3.81 -2.75
N LEU A 131 1.57 -3.37 -1.66
CA LEU A 131 1.32 -1.95 -1.39
C LEU A 131 2.61 -1.10 -1.37
N TRP A 132 3.71 -1.71 -0.93
CA TRP A 132 5.03 -1.07 -0.90
C TRP A 132 5.84 -1.34 -2.17
N GLY A 133 5.23 -1.98 -3.18
CA GLY A 133 5.84 -2.17 -4.49
C GLY A 133 6.00 -0.85 -5.23
N VAL A 134 7.10 -0.70 -5.98
CA VAL A 134 7.43 0.54 -6.70
C VAL A 134 6.31 0.97 -7.65
N SER A 135 5.70 0.02 -8.36
CA SER A 135 4.57 0.28 -9.27
C SER A 135 3.37 0.87 -8.51
N VAL A 136 2.87 0.17 -7.49
CA VAL A 136 1.73 0.63 -6.68
C VAL A 136 1.99 1.98 -6.01
N ILE A 137 3.18 2.20 -5.44
CA ILE A 137 3.54 3.49 -4.85
C ILE A 137 3.50 4.60 -5.91
N ARG A 138 4.09 4.37 -7.09
CA ARG A 138 4.10 5.38 -8.16
C ARG A 138 2.69 5.69 -8.65
N THR A 139 1.82 4.70 -8.75
CA THR A 139 0.43 4.87 -9.16
C THR A 139 -0.37 5.63 -8.11
N LEU A 140 -0.33 5.22 -6.84
CA LEU A 140 -1.15 5.82 -5.78
C LEU A 140 -0.70 7.23 -5.36
N PHE A 141 0.58 7.55 -5.56
CA PHE A 141 1.18 8.83 -5.15
C PHE A 141 1.70 9.65 -6.34
N SER A 142 1.23 9.38 -7.56
CA SER A 142 1.68 10.02 -8.80
C SER A 142 1.67 11.55 -8.69
N ASP A 143 0.57 12.14 -8.20
CA ASP A 143 0.39 13.58 -8.01
C ASP A 143 1.38 14.21 -7.02
N VAL A 144 1.82 13.46 -6.02
CA VAL A 144 2.77 13.95 -5.01
C VAL A 144 4.19 13.85 -5.55
N LEU A 145 4.48 12.78 -6.29
CA LEU A 145 5.79 12.52 -6.88
C LEU A 145 6.08 13.43 -8.08
N SER A 146 5.06 13.81 -8.86
CA SER A 146 5.20 14.70 -10.03
C SER A 146 5.51 16.15 -9.63
N LYS A 147 4.85 16.68 -8.59
CA LYS A 147 5.06 18.07 -8.10
C LYS A 147 6.48 18.38 -7.64
N LYS A 148 7.24 17.36 -7.22
CA LYS A 148 8.66 17.50 -6.82
C LYS A 148 9.59 17.71 -8.02
N LEU A 149 9.20 17.28 -9.22
CA LEU A 149 10.03 17.41 -10.43
C LEU A 149 9.90 18.80 -11.06
N GLU A 150 8.67 19.35 -11.09
CA GLU A 150 8.40 20.67 -11.69
C GLU A 150 9.04 21.83 -10.92
N SER A 151 9.28 21.67 -9.62
CA SER A 151 9.94 22.70 -8.79
C SER A 151 11.45 22.82 -9.05
N GLN A 152 12.04 21.99 -9.90
CA GLN A 152 13.49 21.97 -10.18
C GLN A 152 13.88 22.50 -11.57
N GLU A 153 12.92 22.87 -12.42
CA GLU A 153 13.20 23.30 -13.80
C GLU A 153 12.70 24.73 -14.05
N SER A 154 13.38 25.71 -13.44
CA SER A 154 13.45 27.10 -13.93
C SER A 154 14.40 27.93 -13.07
N THR A 155 15.70 27.80 -13.33
CA THR A 155 16.61 28.92 -13.09
C THR A 155 17.48 29.07 -14.33
N PRO A 156 17.37 30.17 -15.09
CA PRO A 156 18.33 30.45 -16.15
C PRO A 156 19.74 30.47 -15.55
N PRO A 157 20.78 30.01 -16.27
CA PRO A 157 22.15 30.17 -15.79
C PRO A 157 22.40 31.67 -15.57
N PRO A 158 23.00 32.07 -14.42
CA PRO A 158 23.26 33.47 -14.17
C PRO A 158 24.25 34.02 -15.21
N PRO A 159 24.13 35.29 -15.64
CA PRO A 159 25.05 35.89 -16.60
C PRO A 159 26.48 35.88 -16.03
N GLN A 160 27.43 35.38 -16.81
CA GLN A 160 28.85 35.41 -16.46
C GLN A 160 29.34 36.87 -16.32
N PRO A 161 29.88 37.28 -15.17
CA PRO A 161 30.58 38.54 -15.08
C PRO A 161 32.01 38.38 -15.59
N SER A 162 32.39 39.27 -16.51
CA SER A 162 33.75 39.47 -16.97
C SER A 162 34.68 39.85 -15.80
N THR A 163 35.78 39.10 -15.71
CA THR A 163 37.03 39.30 -14.97
C THR A 163 37.16 40.53 -14.06
N SER A 164 37.48 40.29 -12.77
CA SER A 164 38.61 40.91 -12.07
C SER A 164 38.97 40.14 -10.79
N GLN A 165 40.26 39.92 -10.61
CA GLN A 165 40.90 39.16 -9.53
C GLN A 165 40.65 39.78 -8.15
N ASN A 166 40.35 38.96 -7.13
CA ASN A 166 41.07 39.04 -5.85
C ASN A 166 40.86 37.81 -4.96
N ASN A 167 41.93 37.52 -4.22
CA ASN A 167 42.28 36.30 -3.51
C ASN A 167 41.52 36.03 -2.19
N LEU A 168 41.38 34.72 -1.85
CA LEU A 168 41.34 34.06 -0.51
C LEU A 168 39.98 33.92 0.26
N PRO A 169 39.81 32.93 1.20
CA PRO A 169 39.65 31.51 0.90
C PRO A 169 38.56 30.84 1.80
N VAL A 170 37.36 30.55 1.29
CA VAL A 170 36.31 29.90 2.11
C VAL A 170 36.42 28.35 2.15
N LYS A 171 37.50 27.78 1.61
CA LYS A 171 37.76 26.32 1.67
C LYS A 171 38.01 25.77 3.09
N ASN A 172 37.98 26.60 4.14
CA ASN A 172 38.27 26.20 5.53
C ASN A 172 37.04 25.99 6.43
N LEU A 173 35.80 26.13 5.93
CA LEU A 173 34.62 25.91 6.80
C LEU A 173 34.31 24.42 7.04
N PHE A 174 34.59 23.54 6.06
CA PHE A 174 34.24 22.12 6.16
C PHE A 174 35.25 21.27 6.95
N LYS A 175 36.45 21.79 7.23
CA LYS A 175 37.49 21.04 7.95
C LYS A 175 37.36 21.07 9.48
N ARG A 176 36.55 22.00 10.02
CA ARG A 176 36.44 22.22 11.48
C ARG A 176 35.34 21.42 12.18
N ALA A 177 34.48 20.72 11.43
CA ALA A 177 33.39 19.91 11.98
C ALA A 177 33.77 18.43 12.27
N PHE A 178 34.87 17.92 11.68
CA PHE A 178 35.27 16.52 11.81
C PHE A 178 36.43 16.25 12.80
N GLN A 179 36.92 17.27 13.51
CA GLN A 179 38.04 17.13 14.46
C GLN A 179 37.64 17.24 15.95
N LYS A 180 36.34 17.16 16.28
CA LYS A 180 35.84 17.19 17.67
C LYS A 180 35.24 15.87 18.18
N SER A 181 35.56 14.75 17.52
CA SER A 181 35.22 13.40 18.00
C SER A 181 36.41 12.47 17.81
N ALA A 182 37.44 12.64 18.63
CA ALA A 182 38.48 11.66 18.92
C ALA A 182 38.97 11.90 20.35
#